data_AF-A0A8T4CYV3-F1
#
_entry.id   AF-A0A8T4CYV3-F1
#
_cell.length_a   1.000
_cell.length_b   1.000
_cell.length_c   1.000
_cell.angle_alpha   90.00
_cell.angle_beta   90.00
_cell.angle_gamma   90.00
#
_symmetry.space_group_name_H-M   'P 1'
#
loop_
_entity.id
_entity.type
_entity.pdbx_description
1 polymer ?
#
loop_
_entity_poly.entity_id
_entity_poly.type
_entity_poly.pdbx_seq_one_letter_code
_entity_poly.pdbx_strand_id
1 'polypeptide(L)' 'MTDSIKYDTATKTALANDVGSTTFKCPKCGKATINRTRKSREIVVKYTCPECGFVGPN' A
#
# COMPACT_ATOMS: atom_id res chain seq x y z
N MET A 1 1.50 11.04 -21.88
CA MET A 1 1.09 9.78 -21.23
C MET A 1 1.36 9.96 -19.74
N THR A 2 0.34 10.29 -18.95
CA THR A 2 0.48 10.60 -17.53
C THR A 2 0.74 9.33 -16.74
N ASP A 3 2.01 9.03 -16.51
CA ASP A 3 2.44 8.01 -15.55
C ASP A 3 1.80 8.34 -14.20
N SER A 4 0.79 7.56 -13.82
CA SER A 4 0.01 7.78 -12.62
C SER A 4 0.85 7.31 -11.44
N ILE A 5 1.66 8.22 -10.87
CA ILE A 5 2.51 7.94 -9.72
C ILE A 5 1.67 7.30 -8.62
N LYS A 6 2.01 6.06 -8.26
CA LYS A 6 1.37 5.33 -7.16
C LYS A 6 2.02 5.72 -5.84
N TYR A 7 1.23 5.76 -4.77
CA TYR A 7 1.68 6.11 -3.43
C TYR A 7 1.36 5.02 -2.42
N ASP A 8 2.20 4.87 -1.40
CA ASP A 8 2.02 3.94 -0.29
C ASP A 8 0.75 4.28 0.51
N THR A 9 -0.08 3.28 0.80
CA THR A 9 -1.35 3.47 1.50
C THR A 9 -1.19 3.98 2.94
N ALA A 10 -0.04 3.72 3.58
CA ALA A 10 0.24 4.18 4.95
C ALA A 10 1.07 5.47 4.97
N THR A 11 2.20 5.49 4.26
CA THR A 11 3.17 6.60 4.37
C THR A 11 3.00 7.66 3.30
N LYS A 12 2.16 7.43 2.28
CA LYS A 12 2.02 8.30 1.10
C LYS A 12 3.33 8.55 0.36
N THR A 13 4.33 7.69 0.56
CA THR A 13 5.60 7.75 -0.17
C THR A 13 5.36 7.30 -1.60
N ALA A 14 5.95 8.00 -2.57
CA ALA A 14 5.87 7.59 -3.97
C ALA A 14 6.51 6.21 -4.17
N LEU A 15 5.86 5.33 -4.92
CA LEU A 15 6.40 4.03 -5.34
C LEU A 15 7.33 4.17 -6.56
N ALA A 16 7.50 5.38 -7.09
CA ALA A 16 8.35 5.64 -8.24
C ALA A 16 9.77 5.14 -7.97
N ASN A 17 10.23 4.18 -8.78
CA ASN A 17 11.53 3.48 -8.68
C ASN A 17 11.72 2.57 -7.45
N ASP A 18 10.66 2.21 -6.72
CA ASP A 18 10.75 1.20 -5.66
C ASP A 18 10.54 -0.21 -6.25
N VAL A 19 11.65 -0.86 -6.61
CA VAL A 19 11.69 -2.23 -7.16
C VAL A 19 11.07 -3.26 -6.21
N GLY A 20 11.08 -3.00 -4.89
CA GLY A 20 10.50 -3.89 -3.89
C GLY A 20 9.07 -3.52 -3.46
N SER A 21 8.47 -2.53 -4.13
CA SER A 21 7.07 -2.18 -3.89
C SER A 21 6.13 -3.31 -4.33
N THR A 22 4.98 -3.39 -3.69
CA THR A 22 3.95 -4.37 -4.00
C THR A 22 2.58 -3.72 -4.02
N THR A 23 1.70 -4.26 -4.86
CA THR A 23 0.31 -3.85 -4.99
C THR A 23 -0.56 -5.07 -4.87
N PHE A 24 -1.51 -5.05 -3.94
CA PHE A 24 -2.43 -6.16 -3.71
C PHE A 24 -3.82 -5.66 -3.30
N LYS A 25 -4.85 -6.48 -3.47
CA LYS A 25 -6.19 -6.14 -2.99
C LYS A 25 -6.28 -6.35 -1.48
N CYS A 26 -7.10 -5.55 -0.81
CA CYS A 26 -7.35 -5.72 0.62
C CYS A 26 -7.75 -7.17 0.94
N PRO A 27 -7.06 -7.86 1.86
CA PRO A 27 -7.33 -9.26 2.17
C PRO A 27 -8.69 -9.48 2.86
N LYS A 28 -9.25 -8.44 3.48
CA LYS A 28 -10.55 -8.52 4.17
C LYS A 28 -11.74 -8.32 3.23
N CYS A 29 -11.71 -7.30 2.38
CA CYS A 29 -12.88 -6.93 1.55
C CYS A 29 -12.67 -7.13 0.04
N GLY A 30 -11.44 -7.22 -0.45
CA GLY A 30 -11.14 -7.33 -1.88
C GLY A 30 -11.48 -6.09 -2.73
N LYS A 31 -12.04 -5.03 -2.13
CA LYS A 31 -12.49 -3.82 -2.84
C LYS A 31 -11.37 -2.79 -3.05
N ALA A 32 -10.61 -2.49 -2.00
CA ALA A 32 -9.53 -1.50 -2.07
C ALA A 32 -8.24 -2.12 -2.62
N THR A 33 -7.51 -1.35 -3.43
CA THR A 33 -6.11 -1.64 -3.81
C THR A 33 -5.17 -1.02 -2.80
N ILE A 34 -4.28 -1.83 -2.24
CA ILE A 34 -3.27 -1.43 -1.26
C ILE A 34 -1.91 -1.42 -1.95
N ASN A 35 -1.22 -0.29 -1.87
CA ASN A 35 0.13 -0.11 -2.39
C ASN A 35 1.10 -0.01 -1.21
N ARG A 36 2.19 -0.76 -1.24
CA ARG A 36 3.17 -0.81 -0.16
C ARG A 36 4.58 -0.75 -0.70
N THR A 37 5.37 0.18 -0.19
CA THR A 37 6.81 0.24 -0.45
C THR A 37 7.54 -0.92 0.22
N ARG A 38 8.75 -1.25 -0.26
CA ARG A 38 9.59 -2.28 0.38
C ARG A 38 9.84 -1.93 1.85
N LYS A 39 10.23 -0.68 2.10
CA LYS A 39 10.53 -0.17 3.44
C LYS A 39 9.34 -0.30 4.39
N SER A 40 8.12 0.05 3.95
CA SER A 40 6.94 -0.05 4.83
C SER A 40 6.59 -1.49 5.18
N ARG A 41 6.92 -2.46 4.32
CA ARG A 41 6.80 -3.89 4.59
C ARG A 41 7.87 -4.39 5.57
N GLU A 42 9.13 -3.98 5.38
CA GLU A 42 10.26 -4.39 6.23
C GLU A 42 10.08 -3.94 7.68
N ILE A 43 9.59 -2.71 7.91
CA ILE A 43 9.38 -2.17 9.25
C ILE A 43 7.94 -2.37 9.77
N VAL A 44 7.13 -3.15 9.05
CA VAL A 44 5.79 -3.58 9.51
C VAL A 44 4.87 -2.36 9.82
N VAL A 45 4.90 -1.32 8.97
CA VAL A 45 4.09 -0.10 9.17
C VAL A 45 2.60 -0.40 9.10
N LYS A 46 1.82 0.02 10.08
CA LYS A 46 0.35 -0.10 10.06
C LYS A 46 -0.28 0.63 8.87
N TYR A 47 -1.22 -0.02 8.19
CA TYR A 47 -2.03 0.55 7.11
C TYR A 47 -3.50 0.27 7.35
N THR A 48 -4.35 1.22 6.94
CA THR A 48 -5.80 1.10 7.07
C THR A 48 -6.43 1.02 5.69
N CYS A 49 -7.30 0.03 5.50
CA CYS A 49 -8.11 -0.09 4.30
C CYS A 49 -9.20 1.01 4.29
N PRO A 50 -9.30 1.84 3.24
CA PRO A 50 -10.30 2.91 3.18
C PRO A 50 -11.73 2.39 3.04
N GLU A 51 -11.92 1.18 2.52
CA GLU A 51 -13.25 0.60 2.23
C GLU A 51 -13.89 -0.14 3.41
N CYS A 52 -13.08 -0.80 4.25
CA CYS A 52 -13.60 -1.67 5.32
C CYS A 52 -12.96 -1.44 6.69
N GLY A 53 -12.07 -0.45 6.80
CA GLY A 53 -11.39 -0.12 8.05
C GLY A 53 -10.40 -1.18 8.54
N PHE A 54 -10.10 -2.21 7.74
CA PHE A 54 -9.10 -3.22 8.13
C PHE A 54 -7.74 -2.57 8.40
N VAL A 55 -7.17 -2.83 9.56
CA VAL A 55 -5.82 -2.40 9.93
C VAL A 55 -4.88 -3.61 9.90
N GLY A 56 -3.94 -3.63 8.95
CA GLY A 56 -2.76 -4.51 9.01
C GLY A 56 -1.51 -3.68 9.35
N PRO A 57 -0.29 -4.21 9.52
CA PRO A 57 0.15 -5.60 9.67
C PRO A 57 0.46 -5.86 11.16
N ASN A 58 -0.49 -6.48 11.85
CA ASN A 58 -0.31 -6.96 13.22
C ASN A 58 0.05 -8.45 13.19
#